data_AF-A0AAU6ARR5-F1
#
_entry.id   AF-A0AAU6ARR5-F1
#
_cell.length_a   1.000
_cell.length_b   1.000
_cell.length_c   1.000
_cell.angle_alpha   90.00
_cell.angle_beta   90.00
_cell.angle_gamma   90.00
#
_symmetry.space_group_name_H-M   'P 1'
#
loop_
_entity.id
_entity.type
_entity.pdbx_description
1 polymer ?
#
loop_
_entity_poly.entity_id
_entity_poly.type
_entity_poly.pdbx_seq_one_letter_code
_entity_poly.pdbx_strand_id
1 'polypeptide(L)'
;MGPTHEADRARVISAYDDTNLTAEDAAVCIRIRGPFASSIHDLPDGAQVQLMPDTPSQPPAPIAHAELDVLADYGSFFVQDDTARPDTDRAFITSVMTDLIAAAEGAIGVGTARRLLLPVTLDVRADAPDDNLEDWDHVTEAGLRITSGRIVVSKFDYRPTVPRTAVPPGDYTARVYAKGFDTISEDRVHGADTYHVVLWPGPILEPRVLKRHPHLPFPG
;
A
#
# COMPACT_ATOMS: atom_id res chain seq x y z
N MET A 1 38.57 11.94 -52.27
CA MET A 1 38.39 11.15 -53.49
C MET A 1 37.99 9.76 -53.04
N GLY A 2 36.68 9.51 -52.92
CA GLY A 2 36.14 8.20 -52.56
C GLY A 2 35.52 7.55 -53.78
N PRO A 3 35.42 6.22 -53.86
CA PRO A 3 34.55 5.59 -54.84
C PRO A 3 33.29 5.05 -54.18
N THR A 4 32.22 5.30 -54.90
CA THR A 4 30.83 4.92 -54.73
C THR A 4 30.60 3.46 -55.13
N HIS A 5 29.65 2.90 -54.40
CA HIS A 5 28.81 1.70 -54.52
C HIS A 5 28.40 1.18 -55.93
N GLU A 6 27.97 -0.10 -55.93
CA GLU A 6 26.89 -0.73 -56.75
C GLU A 6 27.24 -1.28 -58.15
N ALA A 7 26.75 -2.43 -58.64
CA ALA A 7 26.15 -3.66 -58.10
C ALA A 7 26.00 -4.68 -59.27
N ASP A 8 25.69 -5.93 -58.88
CA ASP A 8 24.57 -6.73 -59.39
C ASP A 8 24.88 -8.05 -60.13
N ARG A 9 24.08 -9.06 -59.75
CA ARG A 9 23.70 -10.33 -60.41
C ARG A 9 24.65 -11.53 -60.25
N ALA A 10 24.21 -12.76 -59.97
CA ALA A 10 22.88 -13.37 -59.83
C ALA A 10 22.98 -14.73 -59.10
N ARG A 11 21.84 -15.17 -58.55
CA ARG A 11 21.52 -16.46 -57.91
C ARG A 11 21.81 -17.69 -58.78
N VAL A 12 22.19 -18.84 -58.18
CA VAL A 12 21.50 -20.16 -58.30
C VAL A 12 21.86 -21.09 -57.10
N ILE A 13 20.83 -21.38 -56.28
CA ILE A 13 20.38 -22.61 -55.58
C ILE A 13 21.28 -23.89 -55.66
N SER A 14 21.57 -24.53 -54.51
CA SER A 14 21.18 -25.94 -54.21
C SER A 14 21.94 -26.56 -53.03
N ALA A 15 21.18 -27.28 -52.19
CA ALA A 15 21.54 -28.34 -51.25
C ALA A 15 22.49 -27.99 -50.08
N TYR A 16 21.92 -27.85 -48.88
CA TYR A 16 22.65 -28.16 -47.66
C TYR A 16 22.37 -29.60 -47.28
N ASP A 17 23.45 -30.37 -47.32
CA ASP A 17 23.60 -31.78 -46.96
C ASP A 17 23.80 -31.89 -45.44
N ASP A 18 23.08 -32.81 -44.81
CA ASP A 18 23.13 -33.13 -43.39
C ASP A 18 24.43 -33.89 -43.09
N THR A 19 25.48 -33.22 -42.63
CA THR A 19 26.48 -33.86 -41.77
C THR A 19 27.40 -32.83 -41.11
N ASN A 20 27.54 -32.95 -39.78
CA ASN A 20 28.42 -32.21 -38.87
C ASN A 20 27.91 -30.87 -38.31
N LEU A 21 26.92 -30.95 -37.42
CA LEU A 21 26.90 -30.05 -36.26
C LEU A 21 27.91 -30.61 -35.24
N THR A 22 29.17 -30.23 -35.37
CA THR A 22 30.16 -30.41 -34.29
C THR A 22 29.76 -29.54 -33.11
N ALA A 23 29.82 -30.11 -31.91
CA ALA A 23 29.35 -29.55 -30.66
C ALA A 23 30.10 -28.28 -30.22
N GLU A 24 29.82 -27.14 -30.85
CA GLU A 24 30.37 -25.85 -30.42
C GLU A 24 29.36 -24.71 -30.29
N ASP A 25 28.06 -24.92 -30.50
CA ASP A 25 27.08 -23.86 -30.23
C ASP A 25 25.80 -24.38 -29.55
N ALA A 26 25.39 -23.61 -28.52
CA ALA A 26 24.17 -23.70 -27.72
C ALA A 26 24.19 -24.61 -26.46
N ALA A 27 25.06 -24.29 -25.50
CA ALA A 27 24.69 -24.45 -24.08
C ALA A 27 24.05 -23.15 -23.57
N VAL A 28 22.72 -23.06 -23.62
CA VAL A 28 21.99 -21.99 -22.92
C VAL A 28 22.05 -22.29 -21.43
N CYS A 29 23.01 -21.68 -20.73
CA CYS A 29 23.09 -21.77 -19.28
C CYS A 29 21.94 -20.99 -18.63
N ILE A 30 20.82 -21.66 -18.35
CA ILE A 30 19.78 -21.13 -17.46
C ILE A 30 20.35 -21.08 -16.06
N ARG A 31 20.58 -19.88 -15.54
CA ARG A 31 21.11 -19.66 -14.19
C ARG A 31 19.93 -19.46 -13.23
N ILE A 32 19.48 -20.51 -12.57
CA ILE A 32 18.45 -20.42 -11.52
C ILE A 32 19.11 -19.89 -10.25
N ARG A 33 18.72 -18.69 -9.79
CA ARG A 33 19.14 -18.14 -8.49
C ARG A 33 17.93 -18.12 -7.55
N GLY A 34 18.07 -18.82 -6.42
CA GLY A 34 17.04 -18.90 -5.38
C GLY A 34 17.18 -20.18 -4.55
N PRO A 35 16.43 -20.32 -3.46
CA PRO A 35 16.50 -21.48 -2.55
C PRO A 35 16.16 -22.83 -3.23
N PHE A 36 15.54 -22.80 -4.42
CA PHE A 36 15.26 -23.98 -5.23
C PHE A 36 16.49 -24.60 -5.90
N ALA A 37 17.58 -23.86 -6.06
CA ALA A 37 18.78 -24.37 -6.74
C ALA A 37 19.44 -25.54 -5.99
N SER A 38 19.33 -25.59 -4.66
CA SER A 38 19.87 -26.68 -3.86
C SER A 38 19.03 -27.96 -3.92
N SER A 39 17.73 -27.87 -4.25
CA SER A 39 16.83 -29.04 -4.27
C SER A 39 16.83 -29.80 -5.60
N ILE A 40 17.44 -29.24 -6.66
CA ILE A 40 17.52 -29.88 -7.98
C ILE A 40 18.60 -30.97 -8.03
N HIS A 41 19.65 -30.85 -7.22
CA HIS A 41 20.77 -31.80 -7.23
C HIS A 41 20.39 -33.21 -6.74
N ASP A 42 19.30 -33.34 -6.00
CA ASP A 42 18.84 -34.62 -5.42
C ASP A 42 17.70 -35.28 -6.22
N LEU A 43 17.36 -34.73 -7.39
CA LEU A 43 16.28 -35.30 -8.21
C LEU A 43 16.80 -36.48 -9.06
N PRO A 44 16.06 -37.60 -9.12
CA PRO A 44 16.42 -38.72 -9.99
C PRO A 44 16.34 -38.32 -11.47
N ASP A 45 17.19 -38.92 -12.30
CA ASP A 45 17.21 -38.70 -13.74
C ASP A 45 15.82 -38.93 -14.35
N GLY A 46 15.31 -37.91 -15.06
CA GLY A 46 13.98 -37.92 -15.66
C GLY A 46 12.86 -37.25 -14.84
N ALA A 47 13.18 -36.62 -13.70
CA ALA A 47 12.22 -35.82 -12.94
C ALA A 47 11.63 -34.67 -13.78
N GLN A 48 10.31 -34.63 -13.93
CA GLN A 48 9.60 -33.54 -14.59
C GLN A 48 9.34 -32.42 -13.59
N VAL A 49 9.95 -31.25 -13.80
CA VAL A 49 9.67 -30.04 -13.02
C VAL A 49 8.55 -29.28 -13.73
N GLN A 50 7.37 -29.27 -13.13
CA GLN A 50 6.26 -28.46 -13.63
C GLN A 50 6.40 -27.04 -13.08
N LEU A 51 6.81 -26.11 -13.94
CA LEU A 51 6.73 -24.68 -13.65
C LEU A 51 5.25 -24.32 -13.56
N MET A 52 4.73 -24.20 -12.34
CA MET A 52 3.42 -23.60 -12.13
C MET A 52 3.47 -22.16 -12.63
N PRO A 53 2.44 -21.66 -13.33
CA PRO A 53 2.36 -20.24 -13.63
C PRO A 53 2.45 -19.47 -12.31
N ASP A 54 3.18 -18.36 -12.32
CA ASP A 54 3.38 -17.49 -11.16
C ASP A 54 2.08 -17.37 -10.37
N THR A 55 2.07 -17.90 -9.15
CA THR A 55 1.10 -17.49 -8.13
C THR A 55 1.03 -15.97 -8.20
N PRO A 56 -0.16 -15.33 -8.30
CA PRO A 56 -0.23 -13.87 -8.33
C PRO A 56 0.60 -13.39 -7.14
N SER A 57 1.65 -12.65 -7.46
CA SER A 57 2.71 -12.23 -6.55
C SER A 57 2.06 -11.84 -5.24
N GLN A 58 2.23 -12.67 -4.21
CA GLN A 58 1.74 -12.36 -2.87
C GLN A 58 2.25 -10.95 -2.58
N PRO A 59 1.35 -9.97 -2.30
CA PRO A 59 1.81 -8.62 -2.03
C PRO A 59 2.88 -8.69 -0.94
N PRO A 60 3.94 -7.86 -1.03
CA PRO A 60 5.02 -7.90 -0.06
C PRO A 60 4.42 -7.89 1.34
N ALA A 61 4.95 -8.77 2.21
CA ALA A 61 4.40 -8.94 3.55
C ALA A 61 4.27 -7.57 4.24
N PRO A 62 3.13 -7.29 4.91
CA PRO A 62 2.95 -6.01 5.57
C PRO A 62 4.06 -5.81 6.62
N ILE A 63 4.60 -4.60 6.69
CA ILE A 63 5.55 -4.18 7.73
C ILE A 63 4.90 -4.36 9.11
N ALA A 64 3.64 -3.97 9.22
CA ALA A 64 2.83 -4.17 10.42
C ALA A 64 1.34 -4.15 10.07
N HIS A 65 0.53 -4.86 10.86
CA HIS A 65 -0.92 -4.89 10.68
C HIS A 65 -1.60 -4.93 12.05
N ALA A 66 -2.69 -4.17 12.21
CA ALA A 66 -3.53 -4.20 13.40
C ALA A 66 -4.99 -3.95 13.06
N GLU A 67 -5.89 -4.75 13.64
CA GLU A 67 -7.32 -4.51 13.66
C GLU A 67 -7.70 -3.97 15.04
N LEU A 68 -8.38 -2.83 15.06
CA LEU A 68 -8.61 -2.04 16.27
C LEU A 68 -10.06 -1.60 16.35
N ASP A 69 -10.60 -1.65 17.56
CA ASP A 69 -11.83 -0.96 17.91
C ASP A 69 -11.49 0.40 18.54
N VAL A 70 -11.72 1.49 17.80
CA VAL A 70 -11.29 2.84 18.18
C VAL A 70 -12.50 3.68 18.55
N LEU A 71 -12.49 4.22 19.77
CA LEU A 71 -13.56 5.11 20.24
C LEU A 71 -13.38 6.51 19.62
N ALA A 72 -14.35 6.97 18.83
CA ALA A 72 -14.33 8.28 18.18
C ALA A 72 -15.47 9.18 18.70
N ASP A 73 -15.58 9.37 20.01
CA ASP A 73 -16.67 10.10 20.68
C ASP A 73 -16.81 11.57 20.24
N TYR A 74 -15.74 12.19 19.74
CA TYR A 74 -15.77 13.54 19.14
C TYR A 74 -15.94 13.56 17.61
N GLY A 75 -16.20 12.41 16.99
CA GLY A 75 -16.29 12.29 15.53
C GLY A 75 -14.93 12.28 14.85
N SER A 76 -13.89 11.87 15.58
CA SER A 76 -12.55 11.70 15.02
C SER A 76 -11.70 10.75 15.87
N PHE A 77 -10.64 10.23 15.26
CA PHE A 77 -9.53 9.57 15.94
C PHE A 77 -8.20 10.05 15.35
N PHE A 78 -7.09 9.69 15.99
CA PHE A 78 -5.74 10.01 15.56
C PHE A 78 -4.97 8.77 15.16
N VAL A 79 -4.13 8.92 14.14
CA VAL A 79 -3.02 8.03 13.81
C VAL A 79 -1.76 8.81 14.08
N GLN A 80 -0.96 8.41 15.07
CA GLN A 80 0.14 9.25 15.56
C GLN A 80 1.35 8.45 16.01
N ASP A 81 2.50 9.11 15.98
CA ASP A 81 3.68 8.66 16.72
C ASP A 81 3.38 8.61 18.23
N ASP A 82 3.88 7.59 18.92
CA ASP A 82 3.66 7.37 20.37
C ASP A 82 4.11 8.57 21.24
N THR A 83 5.07 9.35 20.76
CA THR A 83 5.61 10.54 21.45
C THR A 83 4.99 11.85 20.99
N ALA A 84 4.20 11.84 19.91
CA ALA A 84 3.59 13.06 19.37
C ALA A 84 2.55 13.66 20.32
N ARG A 85 2.48 14.99 20.32
CA ARG A 85 1.49 15.79 21.05
C ARG A 85 0.98 16.86 20.08
N PRO A 86 0.09 16.50 19.13
CA PRO A 86 -0.30 17.41 18.07
C PRO A 86 -1.07 18.61 18.62
N ASP A 87 -0.78 19.80 18.08
CA ASP A 87 -1.62 20.97 18.28
C ASP A 87 -2.90 20.82 17.44
N THR A 88 -4.05 20.85 18.08
CA THR A 88 -5.36 20.76 17.44
C THR A 88 -5.98 22.15 17.39
N ASP A 89 -5.32 23.04 16.67
CA ASP A 89 -5.79 24.40 16.50
C ASP A 89 -7.08 24.46 15.66
N ARG A 90 -7.59 25.68 15.46
CA ARG A 90 -8.84 25.87 14.70
C ARG A 90 -8.73 25.38 13.26
N ALA A 91 -7.57 25.52 12.61
CA ALA A 91 -7.38 25.11 11.23
C ALA A 91 -7.37 23.58 11.10
N PHE A 92 -6.70 22.90 12.03
CA PHE A 92 -6.71 21.45 12.15
C PHE A 92 -8.14 20.92 12.32
N ILE A 93 -8.87 21.46 13.31
CA ILE A 93 -10.26 21.05 13.57
C ILE A 93 -11.15 21.30 12.35
N THR A 94 -11.00 22.45 11.69
CA THR A 94 -11.77 22.78 10.49
C THR A 94 -11.52 21.77 9.37
N SER A 95 -10.27 21.34 9.19
CA SER A 95 -9.88 20.37 8.17
C SER A 95 -10.44 18.97 8.47
N VAL A 96 -10.35 18.52 9.73
CA VAL A 96 -11.00 17.26 10.17
C VAL A 96 -12.51 17.28 9.90
N MET A 97 -13.18 18.41 10.14
CA MET A 97 -14.64 18.51 9.96
C MET A 97 -15.06 18.64 8.49
N THR A 98 -14.23 19.26 7.65
CA THR A 98 -14.58 19.57 6.26
C THR A 98 -14.11 18.49 5.29
N ASP A 99 -12.95 17.91 5.56
CA ASP A 99 -12.25 17.00 4.65
C ASP A 99 -12.02 15.62 5.26
N LEU A 100 -12.45 15.39 6.51
CA LEU A 100 -12.22 14.17 7.27
C LEU A 100 -10.73 13.80 7.44
N ILE A 101 -9.84 14.77 7.21
CA ILE A 101 -8.40 14.61 7.35
C ILE A 101 -7.75 15.91 7.77
N ALA A 102 -6.77 15.81 8.67
CA ALA A 102 -5.84 16.89 9.00
C ALA A 102 -4.50 16.30 9.40
N ALA A 103 -3.41 17.04 9.18
CA ALA A 103 -2.08 16.65 9.63
C ALA A 103 -1.56 17.68 10.63
N ALA A 104 -0.79 17.18 11.59
CA ALA A 104 0.00 17.92 12.54
C ALA A 104 1.35 17.21 12.72
N GLU A 105 2.27 17.81 13.47
CA GLU A 105 3.58 17.19 13.71
C GLU A 105 3.41 15.84 14.42
N GLY A 106 3.79 14.77 13.71
CA GLY A 106 3.74 13.40 14.21
C GLY A 106 2.33 12.82 14.37
N ALA A 107 1.28 13.46 13.82
CA ALA A 107 -0.07 12.94 13.91
C ALA A 107 -0.94 13.32 12.70
N ILE A 108 -1.90 12.46 12.40
CA ILE A 108 -3.00 12.71 11.47
C ILE A 108 -4.30 12.57 12.26
N GLY A 109 -5.18 13.56 12.12
CA GLY A 109 -6.57 13.48 12.58
C GLY A 109 -7.46 12.95 11.47
N VAL A 110 -8.22 11.91 11.77
CA VAL A 110 -9.17 11.28 10.84
C VAL A 110 -10.58 11.56 11.34
N GLY A 111 -11.39 12.24 10.53
CA GLY A 111 -12.79 12.49 10.81
C GLY A 111 -13.64 11.24 10.58
N THR A 112 -14.66 11.03 11.42
CA THR A 112 -15.52 9.85 11.37
C THR A 112 -16.98 10.24 11.20
N ALA A 113 -17.73 9.36 10.54
CA ALA A 113 -19.14 9.54 10.27
C ALA A 113 -20.03 9.37 11.50
N ARG A 114 -19.64 8.46 12.40
CA ARG A 114 -20.30 8.18 13.68
C ARG A 114 -19.38 8.52 14.86
N ARG A 115 -20.01 8.79 16.01
CA ARG A 115 -19.35 9.18 17.27
C ARG A 115 -19.29 8.02 18.29
N LEU A 116 -18.83 6.84 17.87
CA LEU A 116 -18.92 5.59 18.62
C LEU A 116 -17.59 4.80 18.55
N LEU A 117 -17.59 3.55 19.01
CA LEU A 117 -16.51 2.60 18.75
C LEU A 117 -16.56 2.16 17.29
N LEU A 118 -15.45 2.29 16.57
CA LEU A 118 -15.38 2.07 15.13
C LEU A 118 -14.30 1.04 14.78
N PRO A 119 -14.57 0.15 13.81
CA PRO A 119 -13.56 -0.75 13.28
C PRO A 119 -12.54 0.03 12.44
N VAL A 120 -11.28 -0.04 12.87
CA VAL A 120 -10.14 0.57 12.19
C VAL A 120 -9.09 -0.48 11.89
N THR A 121 -8.73 -0.62 10.62
CA THR A 121 -7.59 -1.43 10.19
C THR A 121 -6.41 -0.51 9.95
N LEU A 122 -5.28 -0.78 10.62
CA LEU A 122 -3.99 -0.16 10.35
C LEU A 122 -3.14 -1.15 9.56
N ASP A 123 -2.73 -0.77 8.36
CA ASP A 123 -1.93 -1.59 7.46
C ASP A 123 -0.69 -0.82 7.01
N VAL A 124 0.48 -1.24 7.48
CA VAL A 124 1.76 -0.61 7.15
C VAL A 124 2.45 -1.49 6.12
N ARG A 125 2.76 -0.92 4.96
CA ARG A 125 3.26 -1.63 3.78
C ARG A 125 4.62 -1.08 3.35
N ALA A 126 5.34 -1.87 2.55
CA ALA A 126 6.59 -1.45 1.93
C ALA A 126 6.36 -0.44 0.79
N ASP A 127 5.25 -0.62 0.07
CA ASP A 127 4.94 0.13 -1.15
C ASP A 127 3.58 0.81 -1.06
N ALA A 128 3.39 1.84 -1.90
CA ALA A 128 2.12 2.52 -2.04
C ALA A 128 1.01 1.56 -2.50
N PRO A 129 -0.23 1.71 -2.00
CA PRO A 129 -1.37 0.99 -2.55
C PRO A 129 -1.66 1.45 -3.99
N ASP A 130 -2.40 0.64 -4.74
CA ASP A 130 -2.92 1.06 -6.04
C ASP A 130 -3.89 2.25 -5.92
N ASP A 131 -4.10 2.96 -7.03
CA ASP A 131 -4.98 4.12 -7.09
C ASP A 131 -6.44 3.75 -7.44
N ASN A 132 -6.84 2.48 -7.29
CA ASN A 132 -8.24 2.10 -7.48
C ASN A 132 -9.06 2.45 -6.23
N LEU A 133 -9.90 3.48 -6.37
CA LEU A 133 -10.72 4.01 -5.27
C LEU A 133 -12.21 3.68 -5.42
N GLU A 134 -12.60 2.82 -6.36
CA GLU A 134 -14.01 2.58 -6.72
C GLU A 134 -14.83 2.08 -5.53
N ASP A 135 -14.28 1.12 -4.78
CA ASP A 135 -14.96 0.43 -3.68
C ASP A 135 -15.10 1.22 -2.38
N TRP A 136 -14.54 2.42 -2.31
CA TRP A 136 -14.45 3.24 -1.10
C TRP A 136 -15.35 4.47 -1.19
N ASP A 137 -15.99 4.89 -0.10
CA ASP A 137 -16.92 6.02 -0.11
C ASP A 137 -16.17 7.36 -0.04
N HIS A 138 -15.11 7.39 0.75
CA HIS A 138 -14.29 8.57 0.97
C HIS A 138 -12.83 8.16 1.13
N VAL A 139 -11.91 8.87 0.48
CA VAL A 139 -10.47 8.56 0.51
C VAL A 139 -9.67 9.84 0.68
N THR A 140 -8.78 9.86 1.67
CA THR A 140 -7.90 10.99 1.97
C THR A 140 -6.45 10.54 2.09
N GLU A 141 -5.54 11.49 1.94
CA GLU A 141 -4.12 11.28 2.15
C GLU A 141 -3.49 12.40 2.97
N ALA A 142 -2.49 12.06 3.76
CA ALA A 142 -1.66 13.02 4.49
C ALA A 142 -0.28 12.42 4.80
N GLY A 143 0.70 13.27 5.07
CA GLY A 143 2.00 12.85 5.60
C GLY A 143 1.96 12.56 7.10
N LEU A 144 2.74 11.56 7.53
CA LEU A 144 2.97 11.24 8.93
C LEU A 144 4.44 10.98 9.19
N ARG A 145 5.03 11.69 10.15
CA ARG A 145 6.40 11.43 10.61
C ARG A 145 6.40 10.60 11.87
N ILE A 146 7.09 9.47 11.86
CA ILE A 146 7.25 8.56 13.00
C ILE A 146 8.70 8.62 13.48
N THR A 147 8.91 9.13 14.69
CA THR A 147 10.25 9.29 15.29
C THR A 147 10.54 8.20 16.32
N SER A 148 9.52 7.70 17.01
CA SER A 148 9.62 6.72 18.09
C SER A 148 9.69 5.27 17.60
N GLY A 149 9.37 5.03 16.33
CA GLY A 149 9.20 3.69 15.76
C GLY A 149 7.93 2.97 16.24
N ARG A 150 6.95 3.73 16.77
CA ARG A 150 5.69 3.19 17.25
C ARG A 150 4.54 4.08 16.83
N ILE A 151 3.53 3.46 16.24
CA ILE A 151 2.24 4.09 15.91
C ILE A 151 1.23 3.75 17.00
N VAL A 152 0.44 4.75 17.36
CA VAL A 152 -0.74 4.63 18.21
C VAL A 152 -1.95 5.11 17.42
N VAL A 153 -3.02 4.31 17.42
CA VAL A 153 -4.32 4.72 16.87
C VAL A 153 -5.30 4.83 18.02
N SER A 154 -5.76 6.05 18.30
CA SER A 154 -6.59 6.31 19.48
C SER A 154 -7.41 7.58 19.33
N LYS A 155 -8.30 7.82 20.29
CA LYS A 155 -8.83 9.15 20.51
C LYS A 155 -7.78 10.12 21.07
N PHE A 156 -8.17 11.39 21.15
CA PHE A 156 -7.38 12.54 21.65
C PHE A 156 -6.64 12.29 22.97
N ASP A 157 -7.17 11.43 23.86
CA ASP A 157 -6.59 11.12 25.16
C ASP A 157 -5.82 9.79 25.11
N TYR A 158 -4.49 9.91 25.02
CA TYR A 158 -3.54 8.81 25.12
C TYR A 158 -3.76 8.04 26.43
N ARG A 159 -3.98 6.72 26.32
CA ARG A 159 -4.03 5.83 27.48
C ARG A 159 -2.90 4.81 27.42
N PRO A 160 -2.29 4.41 28.57
CA PRO A 160 -1.24 3.40 28.60
C PRO A 160 -1.64 2.09 27.89
N THR A 161 -2.95 1.80 27.89
CA THR A 161 -3.57 0.58 27.37
C THR A 161 -3.77 0.56 25.85
N VAL A 162 -3.51 1.66 25.12
CA VAL A 162 -3.66 1.64 23.66
C VAL A 162 -2.55 0.77 23.05
N PRO A 163 -2.88 -0.19 22.15
CA PRO A 163 -1.88 -0.97 21.44
C PRO A 163 -0.89 -0.09 20.69
N ARG A 164 0.38 -0.52 20.68
CA ARG A 164 1.45 0.14 19.93
C ARG A 164 1.87 -0.76 18.80
N THR A 165 1.81 -0.21 17.58
CA THR A 165 2.24 -0.91 16.38
C THR A 165 3.67 -0.51 16.09
N ALA A 166 4.60 -1.46 16.19
CA ALA A 166 6.01 -1.21 15.92
C ALA A 166 6.23 -1.04 14.40
N VAL A 167 6.95 0.00 14.02
CA VAL A 167 7.31 0.32 12.64
C VAL A 167 8.72 0.93 12.59
N PRO A 168 9.43 0.87 11.45
CA PRO A 168 10.66 1.65 11.27
C PRO A 168 10.39 3.15 11.48
N PRO A 169 11.22 3.89 12.23
CA PRO A 169 11.16 5.34 12.22
C PRO A 169 11.37 5.90 10.80
N GLY A 170 10.66 6.97 10.46
CA GLY A 170 10.76 7.59 9.15
C GLY A 170 9.51 8.38 8.76
N ASP A 171 9.51 8.80 7.51
CA ASP A 171 8.40 9.52 6.90
C ASP A 171 7.49 8.52 6.17
N TYR A 172 6.20 8.68 6.42
CA TYR A 172 5.17 7.87 5.83
C TYR A 172 4.19 8.76 5.09
N THR A 173 3.71 8.29 3.94
CA THR A 173 2.45 8.74 3.39
C THR A 173 1.36 7.82 3.93
N ALA A 174 0.30 8.40 4.45
CA ALA A 174 -0.88 7.69 4.91
C ALA A 174 -2.03 7.95 3.94
N ARG A 175 -2.75 6.89 3.58
CA ARG A 175 -4.04 6.97 2.88
C ARG A 175 -5.11 6.35 3.76
N VAL A 176 -6.16 7.12 4.00
CA VAL A 176 -7.30 6.67 4.79
C VAL A 176 -8.44 6.41 3.84
N TYR A 177 -8.92 5.18 3.86
CA TYR A 177 -10.09 4.76 3.13
C TYR A 177 -11.26 4.57 4.09
N ALA A 178 -12.40 5.15 3.77
CA ALA A 178 -13.64 4.94 4.50
C ALA A 178 -14.69 4.34 3.58
N LYS A 179 -15.50 3.44 4.13
CA LYS A 179 -16.60 2.75 3.45
C LYS A 179 -17.76 2.59 4.42
N GLY A 180 -18.97 2.38 3.91
CA GLY A 180 -20.19 2.12 4.68
C GLY A 180 -20.95 3.37 5.07
N PHE A 181 -20.65 4.54 4.51
CA PHE A 181 -21.30 5.81 4.88
C PHE A 181 -22.80 5.79 4.57
N ASP A 182 -23.20 5.22 3.44
CA ASP A 182 -24.61 5.08 3.06
C ASP A 182 -25.41 4.06 3.90
N THR A 183 -24.72 3.29 4.75
CA THR A 183 -25.38 2.34 5.66
C THR A 183 -25.76 2.96 7.00
N ILE A 184 -25.33 4.21 7.24
CA ILE A 184 -25.51 4.88 8.52
C ILE A 184 -26.97 5.32 8.67
N SER A 185 -27.59 4.94 9.78
CA SER A 185 -28.95 5.35 10.12
C SER A 185 -29.02 6.85 10.40
N GLU A 186 -30.22 7.42 10.26
CA GLU A 186 -30.46 8.85 10.49
C GLU A 186 -30.04 9.31 11.91
N ASP A 187 -30.26 8.46 12.92
CA ASP A 187 -29.84 8.69 14.30
C ASP A 187 -28.33 8.48 14.55
N ARG A 188 -27.61 8.01 13.53
CA ARG A 188 -26.17 7.69 13.53
C ARG A 188 -25.73 6.67 14.56
N VAL A 189 -26.67 5.88 15.08
CA VAL A 189 -26.38 4.79 16.02
C VAL A 189 -25.94 3.55 15.26
N HIS A 190 -26.60 3.25 14.14
CA HIS A 190 -26.34 2.09 13.32
C HIS A 190 -25.58 2.46 12.04
N GLY A 191 -24.79 1.51 11.54
CA GLY A 191 -23.95 1.69 10.37
C GLY A 191 -22.85 0.63 10.35
N ALA A 192 -22.38 0.33 9.15
CA ALA A 192 -21.26 -0.57 8.88
C ALA A 192 -20.04 0.22 8.38
N ASP A 193 -19.85 1.45 8.86
CA ASP A 193 -18.70 2.24 8.45
C ASP A 193 -17.39 1.67 9.01
N THR A 194 -16.42 1.55 8.12
CA THR A 194 -15.09 0.98 8.40
C THR A 194 -14.01 1.93 7.89
N TYR A 195 -12.89 2.00 8.61
CA TYR A 195 -11.77 2.85 8.25
C TYR A 195 -10.53 1.98 8.06
N HIS A 196 -9.91 2.08 6.88
CA HIS A 196 -8.67 1.39 6.57
C HIS A 196 -7.58 2.43 6.37
N VAL A 197 -6.61 2.44 7.27
CA VAL A 197 -5.46 3.34 7.25
C VAL A 197 -4.28 2.57 6.68
N VAL A 198 -3.86 2.92 5.47
CA VAL A 198 -2.67 2.34 4.83
C VAL A 198 -1.52 3.32 4.94
N LEU A 199 -0.37 2.87 5.46
CA LEU A 199 0.86 3.67 5.50
C LEU A 199 1.97 2.99 4.70
N TRP A 200 2.79 3.78 4.01
CA TRP A 200 4.00 3.32 3.36
C TRP A 200 5.09 4.39 3.44
N PRO A 201 6.38 4.01 3.40
CA PRO A 201 7.47 4.97 3.34
C PRO A 201 7.27 5.96 2.19
N GLY A 202 7.24 7.25 2.49
CA GLY A 202 6.85 8.25 1.51
C GLY A 202 7.04 9.69 2.02
N PRO A 203 6.91 10.68 1.13
CA PRO A 203 7.05 12.07 1.52
C PRO A 203 5.96 12.50 2.52
N ILE A 204 6.29 13.51 3.32
CA ILE A 204 5.26 14.25 4.07
C ILE A 204 4.47 15.09 3.09
N LEU A 205 3.18 14.78 2.96
CA LEU A 205 2.24 15.47 2.11
C LEU A 205 1.32 16.36 2.96
N GLU A 206 0.93 17.50 2.40
CA GLU A 206 -0.21 18.26 2.90
C GLU A 206 -1.49 17.40 2.79
N PRO A 207 -2.42 17.50 3.75
CA PRO A 207 -3.68 16.77 3.70
C PRO A 207 -4.44 17.05 2.41
N ARG A 208 -4.97 15.99 1.79
CA ARG A 208 -5.77 16.08 0.58
C ARG A 208 -6.87 15.03 0.52
N VAL A 209 -7.94 15.36 -0.19
CA VAL A 209 -9.04 14.44 -0.48
C VAL A 209 -8.87 13.88 -1.88
N LEU A 210 -8.75 12.56 -2.01
CA LEU A 210 -8.68 11.85 -3.28
C LEU A 210 -10.07 11.48 -3.83
N LYS A 211 -10.97 11.10 -2.92
CA LYS A 211 -12.37 10.80 -3.23
C LYS A 211 -13.26 11.37 -2.14
N ARG A 212 -14.28 12.14 -2.53
CA ARG A 212 -15.21 12.75 -1.58
C ARG A 212 -16.58 12.08 -1.68
N HIS A 213 -17.05 11.54 -0.56
CA HIS A 213 -18.46 11.18 -0.41
C HIS A 213 -19.36 12.41 -0.61
N PRO A 214 -20.42 12.35 -1.43
CA PRO A 214 -21.25 13.49 -1.80
C PRO A 214 -21.98 14.12 -0.60
N HIS A 215 -22.32 13.31 0.39
CA HIS A 215 -22.92 13.75 1.63
C HIS A 215 -21.96 13.42 2.75
N LEU A 216 -21.03 14.34 3.01
CA LEU A 216 -20.20 14.17 4.19
C LEU A 216 -21.11 14.07 5.41
N PRO A 217 -20.85 13.11 6.30
CA PRO A 217 -21.62 12.93 7.52
C PRO A 217 -21.25 14.05 8.49
N PHE A 218 -21.63 15.30 8.18
CA PHE A 218 -21.33 16.43 9.03
C PHE A 218 -21.87 16.14 10.43
N PRO A 219 -21.05 16.22 11.47
CA PRO A 219 -21.60 16.19 12.81
C PRO A 219 -22.61 17.35 12.93
N GLY A 220 -23.87 17.00 13.18
CA GLY A 220 -24.77 17.91 13.88
C GLY A 220 -24.23 18.24 15.27
#